data_AF-A0A916EEW8-F1
#
_entry.id   AF-A0A916EEW8-F1
#
_cell.length_a   1.000
_cell.length_b   1.000
_cell.length_c   1.000
_cell.angle_alpha   90.00
_cell.angle_beta   90.00
_cell.angle_gamma   90.00
#
_symmetry.space_group_name_H-M   'P 1'
#
loop_
_entity.id
_entity.type
_entity.pdbx_description
1 polymer ?
#
loop_
_entity_poly.entity_id
_entity_poly.type
_entity_poly.pdbx_seq_one_letter_code
_entity_poly.pdbx_strand_id
1 'polypeptide(L)'
;MLICDYIGDYVQSSKPHNIQSRKEKIWELVHQLINAFESENPLKNPIFEFCNNLNNKGIDQLVAAYEIGIKRLQTIVNQEILLTENYTTVGRRARNIIRVTLADIAKMKKERKIEEREEREKAKKSGRERGRGRGRGRERGRGSGDEEATT
;
A
#
# COMPACT_ATOMS: atom_id res chain seq x y z
N MET A 1 -14.79 -13.77 -5.61
CA MET A 1 -16.13 -14.36 -5.58
C MET A 1 -16.47 -14.68 -7.02
N LEU A 2 -16.54 -15.95 -7.41
CA LEU A 2 -17.08 -16.26 -8.74
C LEU A 2 -18.56 -15.89 -8.68
N ILE A 3 -19.12 -15.42 -9.80
CA ILE A 3 -20.56 -15.11 -9.91
C ILE A 3 -21.41 -16.29 -9.41
N CYS A 4 -20.91 -17.51 -9.58
CA CYS A 4 -21.48 -18.76 -9.07
C CYS A 4 -21.68 -18.80 -7.54
N ASP A 5 -20.73 -18.25 -6.74
CA ASP A 5 -20.87 -18.18 -5.27
C ASP A 5 -21.96 -17.17 -4.83
N TYR A 6 -22.29 -16.18 -5.68
CA TYR A 6 -23.33 -15.17 -5.43
C TYR A 6 -24.72 -15.68 -5.83
N ILE A 7 -24.81 -16.36 -6.97
CA ILE A 7 -26.06 -16.87 -7.56
C ILE A 7 -26.46 -18.23 -6.93
N GLY A 8 -25.59 -18.86 -6.14
CA GLY A 8 -25.85 -20.17 -5.54
C GLY A 8 -25.71 -21.32 -6.54
N ASP A 9 -24.97 -21.10 -7.63
CA ASP A 9 -24.76 -22.11 -8.67
C ASP A 9 -23.55 -22.98 -8.28
N TYR A 10 -23.85 -24.14 -7.69
CA TYR A 10 -22.88 -25.10 -7.16
C TYR A 10 -22.27 -25.99 -8.25
N VAL A 11 -21.82 -25.42 -9.36
CA VAL A 11 -21.05 -26.19 -10.34
C VAL A 11 -19.56 -25.98 -10.11
N GLN A 12 -18.93 -27.03 -9.56
CA GLN A 12 -17.52 -27.23 -9.20
C GLN A 12 -17.06 -26.82 -7.78
N SER A 13 -17.24 -27.77 -6.87
CA SER A 13 -16.26 -28.24 -5.88
C SER A 13 -15.74 -27.27 -4.81
N SER A 14 -16.58 -26.45 -4.17
CA SER A 14 -16.20 -25.86 -2.88
C SER A 14 -16.88 -26.59 -1.74
N LYS A 15 -16.10 -27.27 -0.88
CA LYS A 15 -16.59 -27.76 0.43
C LYS A 15 -17.27 -26.59 1.18
N PRO A 16 -18.37 -26.82 1.92
CA PRO A 16 -19.13 -25.76 2.59
C PRO A 16 -18.27 -24.89 3.51
N HIS A 17 -17.28 -25.47 4.20
CA HIS A 17 -16.33 -24.75 5.05
C HIS A 17 -15.49 -23.71 4.28
N ASN A 18 -15.06 -24.03 3.05
CA ASN A 18 -14.31 -23.08 2.20
C ASN A 18 -15.18 -21.93 1.69
N ILE A 19 -16.50 -22.11 1.62
CA ILE A 19 -17.44 -21.03 1.25
C ILE A 19 -17.61 -20.08 2.44
N GLN A 20 -17.83 -20.65 3.63
CA GLN A 20 -18.04 -19.89 4.86
C GLN A 20 -16.83 -19.01 5.21
N SER A 21 -15.62 -19.59 5.18
CA SER A 21 -14.38 -18.84 5.43
C SER A 21 -14.16 -17.70 4.42
N ARG A 22 -14.59 -17.87 3.17
CA ARG A 22 -14.52 -16.80 2.15
C ARG A 22 -15.50 -15.67 2.44
N LYS A 23 -16.74 -15.99 2.84
CA LYS A 23 -17.75 -15.00 3.23
C LYS A 23 -17.29 -14.17 4.43
N GLU A 24 -16.72 -14.83 5.44
CA GLU A 24 -16.18 -14.16 6.63
C GLU A 24 -15.07 -13.17 6.27
N LYS A 25 -14.12 -13.56 5.41
CA LYS A 25 -13.06 -12.66 4.94
C LYS A 25 -13.59 -11.46 4.13
N ILE A 26 -14.66 -11.64 3.37
CA ILE A 26 -15.31 -10.53 2.64
C ILE A 26 -15.96 -9.58 3.64
N TRP A 27 -16.69 -10.10 4.64
CA TRP A 27 -17.28 -9.27 5.67
C TRP A 27 -16.23 -8.50 6.48
N GLU A 28 -15.13 -9.14 6.83
CA GLU A 28 -13.99 -8.48 7.47
C GLU A 28 -13.45 -7.33 6.62
N LEU A 29 -13.29 -7.54 5.31
CA LEU A 29 -12.89 -6.48 4.38
C LEU A 29 -13.90 -5.34 4.32
N VAL A 30 -15.20 -5.64 4.27
CA VAL A 30 -16.27 -4.63 4.27
C VAL A 30 -16.20 -3.77 5.53
N HIS A 31 -16.03 -4.38 6.71
CA HIS A 31 -15.87 -3.64 7.95
C HIS A 31 -14.62 -2.75 7.95
N GLN A 32 -13.49 -3.26 7.44
CA GLN A 32 -12.28 -2.45 7.28
C GLN A 32 -12.48 -1.26 6.34
N LEU A 33 -13.23 -1.44 5.25
CA LEU A 33 -13.56 -0.38 4.30
C LEU A 33 -14.49 0.67 4.92
N ILE A 34 -15.55 0.25 5.62
CA ILE A 34 -16.46 1.17 6.32
C ILE A 34 -15.66 2.02 7.31
N ASN A 35 -14.85 1.39 8.16
CA ASN A 35 -14.00 2.09 9.13
C ASN A 35 -13.02 3.06 8.45
N ALA A 36 -12.49 2.71 7.26
CA ALA A 36 -11.61 3.59 6.51
C ALA A 36 -12.37 4.82 6.00
N PHE A 37 -13.55 4.64 5.39
CA PHE A 37 -14.32 5.74 4.82
C PHE A 37 -14.95 6.65 5.86
N GLU A 38 -15.28 6.14 7.05
CA GLU A 38 -15.79 6.94 8.17
C GLU A 38 -14.70 7.71 8.91
N SER A 39 -13.42 7.40 8.66
CA SER A 39 -12.30 8.11 9.29
C SER A 39 -12.09 9.50 8.69
N GLU A 40 -11.57 10.43 9.48
CA GLU A 40 -11.24 11.80 9.05
C GLU A 40 -10.25 11.84 7.86
N ASN A 41 -9.38 10.84 7.76
CA ASN A 41 -8.40 10.71 6.68
C ASN A 41 -8.39 9.28 6.12
N PRO A 42 -9.31 8.94 5.21
CA PRO A 42 -9.49 7.57 4.72
C PRO A 42 -8.22 6.96 4.11
N LEU A 43 -7.43 7.77 3.40
CA LEU A 43 -6.21 7.34 2.73
C LEU A 43 -5.07 6.94 3.69
N LYS A 44 -5.15 7.32 4.96
CA LYS A 44 -4.17 6.88 5.98
C LYS A 44 -4.43 5.44 6.47
N ASN A 45 -5.58 4.86 6.12
CA ASN A 45 -5.90 3.50 6.54
C ASN A 45 -4.97 2.47 5.86
N PRO A 46 -4.45 1.46 6.59
CA PRO A 46 -3.59 0.42 6.04
C PRO A 46 -4.17 -0.33 4.83
N ILE A 47 -5.50 -0.36 4.67
CA ILE A 47 -6.16 -1.00 3.53
C ILE A 47 -5.76 -0.36 2.19
N PHE A 48 -5.40 0.93 2.19
CA PHE A 48 -5.00 1.69 1.00
C PHE A 48 -3.49 1.88 0.87
N GLU A 49 -2.69 1.27 1.76
CA GLU A 49 -1.25 1.48 1.84
C GLU A 49 -0.49 1.19 0.52
N PHE A 50 -1.00 0.27 -0.30
CA PHE A 50 -0.42 -0.11 -1.59
C PHE A 50 -1.23 0.39 -2.80
N CYS A 51 -2.18 1.28 -2.56
CA CYS A 51 -3.07 1.83 -3.57
C CYS A 51 -2.49 3.14 -4.15
N ASN A 52 -1.30 3.04 -4.74
CA ASN A 52 -0.53 4.20 -5.23
C ASN A 52 -1.23 4.98 -6.37
N ASN A 53 -2.27 4.38 -6.96
CA ASN A 53 -3.06 4.98 -8.03
C ASN A 53 -4.27 5.80 -7.50
N LEU A 54 -4.50 5.86 -6.18
CA LEU A 54 -5.56 6.68 -5.57
C LEU A 54 -5.14 8.16 -5.51
N ASN A 55 -4.96 8.77 -6.68
CA ASN A 55 -4.62 10.18 -6.84
C ASN A 55 -5.25 10.72 -8.14
N ASN A 56 -5.19 12.05 -8.34
CA ASN A 56 -5.79 12.71 -9.50
C ASN A 56 -5.29 12.12 -10.83
N LYS A 57 -4.00 11.80 -10.94
CA LYS A 57 -3.44 11.17 -12.14
C LYS A 57 -4.05 9.80 -12.41
N GLY A 58 -4.31 9.01 -11.36
CA GLY A 58 -4.99 7.72 -11.49
C GLY A 58 -6.44 7.87 -11.94
N ILE A 59 -7.14 8.91 -11.47
CA ILE A 59 -8.50 9.25 -11.94
C ILE A 59 -8.46 9.63 -13.42
N ASP A 60 -7.53 10.50 -13.84
CA ASP A 60 -7.38 10.91 -15.24
C ASP A 60 -7.11 9.70 -16.15
N GLN A 61 -6.26 8.77 -15.71
CA GLN A 61 -5.99 7.52 -16.42
C GLN A 61 -7.24 6.64 -16.54
N LEU A 62 -8.08 6.59 -15.51
CA LEU A 62 -9.33 5.82 -15.53
C LEU A 62 -10.32 6.42 -16.54
N VAL A 63 -10.49 7.74 -16.54
CA VAL A 63 -11.35 8.46 -17.49
C VAL A 63 -10.86 8.27 -18.92
N ALA A 64 -9.56 8.47 -19.17
CA ALA A 64 -8.97 8.25 -20.49
C ALA A 64 -9.13 6.80 -20.97
N ALA A 65 -8.98 5.82 -20.07
CA ALA A 65 -9.19 4.41 -20.41
C ALA A 65 -10.64 4.12 -20.81
N TYR A 66 -11.61 4.77 -20.18
CA TYR A 66 -13.03 4.66 -20.52
C TYR A 66 -13.31 5.19 -21.94
N GLU A 67 -12.81 6.38 -22.27
CA GLU A 67 -12.96 6.97 -23.61
C GLU A 67 -12.32 6.09 -24.71
N ILE A 68 -11.11 5.55 -24.43
CA ILE A 68 -10.46 4.60 -25.33
C ILE A 68 -11.30 3.32 -25.48
N GLY A 69 -11.94 2.87 -24.40
CA GLY A 69 -12.84 1.72 -24.40
C GLY A 69 -14.03 1.91 -25.35
N ILE A 70 -14.68 3.07 -25.31
CA ILE A 70 -15.79 3.41 -26.22
C ILE A 70 -15.34 3.31 -27.68
N LYS A 71 -14.21 3.95 -28.03
CA LYS A 71 -13.68 3.93 -29.41
C LYS A 71 -13.40 2.50 -29.88
N ARG A 72 -12.83 1.65 -29.00
CA ARG A 72 -12.57 0.25 -29.34
C ARG A 72 -13.84 -0.56 -29.55
N LEU A 73 -14.87 -0.35 -28.74
CA LEU A 73 -16.16 -1.01 -28.94
C LEU A 73 -16.79 -0.61 -30.27
N GLN A 74 -16.75 0.67 -30.63
CA GLN A 74 -17.21 1.15 -31.94
C GLN A 74 -16.43 0.50 -33.09
N THR A 75 -15.10 0.43 -32.99
CA THR A 75 -14.26 -0.27 -33.99
C THR A 75 -14.64 -1.74 -34.12
N ILE A 76 -14.90 -2.46 -33.02
CA ILE A 76 -15.32 -3.86 -33.05
C ILE A 76 -16.67 -4.00 -33.78
N VAL A 77 -17.63 -3.13 -33.47
CA VAL A 77 -18.93 -3.12 -34.14
C VAL A 77 -18.78 -2.87 -35.65
N ASN A 78 -17.98 -1.88 -36.04
CA ASN A 78 -17.75 -1.54 -37.45
C ASN A 78 -17.07 -2.68 -38.22
N GLN A 79 -16.14 -3.39 -37.58
CA GLN A 79 -15.39 -4.48 -38.21
C GLN A 79 -16.12 -5.81 -38.26
N GLU A 80 -16.86 -6.18 -37.21
CA GLU A 80 -17.42 -7.53 -37.06
C GLU A 80 -18.91 -7.62 -37.34
N ILE A 81 -19.64 -6.53 -37.13
CA ILE A 81 -21.10 -6.51 -37.28
C ILE A 81 -21.47 -5.80 -38.57
N LEU A 82 -21.00 -4.56 -38.75
CA LEU A 82 -21.37 -3.74 -39.90
C LEU A 82 -20.50 -4.02 -41.14
N LEU A 83 -19.32 -4.63 -40.95
CA LEU A 83 -18.35 -4.93 -42.00
C LEU A 83 -17.94 -3.70 -42.83
N THR A 84 -18.00 -2.51 -42.24
CA THR A 84 -17.66 -1.23 -42.89
C THR A 84 -16.17 -0.91 -42.82
N GLU A 85 -15.44 -1.55 -41.91
CA GLU A 85 -13.99 -1.39 -41.71
C GLU A 85 -13.26 -2.73 -41.82
N ASN A 86 -11.98 -2.68 -42.20
CA ASN A 86 -11.15 -3.89 -42.28
C ASN A 86 -10.91 -4.50 -40.89
N TYR A 87 -11.00 -5.82 -40.81
CA TYR A 87 -10.78 -6.57 -39.58
C TYR A 87 -9.34 -6.41 -39.05
N THR A 88 -9.20 -5.95 -37.81
CA THR A 88 -7.91 -5.95 -37.09
C THR A 88 -8.08 -6.27 -35.62
N THR A 89 -7.11 -7.01 -35.09
CA THR A 89 -7.06 -7.41 -33.67
C THR A 89 -6.10 -6.55 -32.85
N VAL A 90 -5.35 -5.66 -33.50
CA VAL A 90 -4.32 -4.84 -32.86
C VAL A 90 -4.96 -3.92 -31.80
N GLY A 91 -4.38 -3.89 -30.61
CA GLY A 91 -4.83 -3.00 -29.53
C GLY A 91 -6.09 -3.44 -28.78
N ARG A 92 -6.81 -4.49 -29.21
CA ARG A 92 -8.05 -4.95 -28.53
C ARG A 92 -7.84 -5.39 -27.08
N ARG A 93 -6.65 -5.90 -26.75
CA ARG A 93 -6.28 -6.36 -25.38
C ARG A 93 -5.45 -5.35 -24.58
N ALA A 94 -5.22 -4.15 -25.10
CA ALA A 94 -4.43 -3.17 -24.39
C ALA A 94 -5.20 -2.70 -23.14
N ARG A 95 -4.55 -2.72 -21.97
CA ARG A 95 -5.23 -2.43 -20.70
C ARG A 95 -5.39 -0.94 -20.41
N ASN A 96 -4.49 -0.08 -20.92
CA ASN A 96 -4.45 1.38 -20.69
C ASN A 96 -4.40 1.84 -19.22
N ILE A 97 -4.50 0.93 -18.26
CA ILE A 97 -4.42 1.19 -16.82
C ILE A 97 -3.26 0.38 -16.21
N ILE A 98 -2.69 0.93 -15.15
CA ILE A 98 -1.64 0.25 -14.38
C ILE A 98 -2.26 -0.90 -13.61
N ARG A 99 -1.82 -2.12 -13.89
CA ARG A 99 -2.18 -3.30 -13.11
C ARG A 99 -1.18 -3.47 -11.98
N VAL A 100 -1.68 -3.54 -10.76
CA VAL A 100 -0.91 -3.98 -9.59
C VAL A 100 -1.31 -5.42 -9.29
N THR A 101 -0.33 -6.32 -9.23
CA THR A 101 -0.55 -7.73 -8.88
C THR A 101 -0.22 -8.02 -7.42
N LEU A 102 -0.65 -9.18 -6.91
CA LEU A 102 -0.27 -9.63 -5.56
C LEU A 102 1.25 -9.79 -5.40
N ALA A 103 1.95 -10.17 -6.47
CA ALA A 103 3.40 -10.25 -6.48
C ALA A 103 4.05 -8.86 -6.33
N ASP A 104 3.50 -7.85 -7.01
CA ASP A 104 3.95 -6.46 -6.87
C ASP A 104 3.70 -5.95 -5.44
N ILE A 105 2.53 -6.25 -4.87
CA ILE A 105 2.22 -5.91 -3.46
C ILE A 105 3.20 -6.58 -2.51
N ALA A 106 3.53 -7.86 -2.73
CA ALA A 106 4.51 -8.57 -1.92
C ALA A 106 5.92 -7.95 -2.05
N LYS A 107 6.28 -7.47 -3.24
CA LYS A 107 7.54 -6.75 -3.49
C LYS A 107 7.57 -5.41 -2.74
N MET A 108 6.53 -4.60 -2.89
CA MET A 108 6.38 -3.31 -2.17
C MET A 108 6.45 -3.50 -0.65
N LYS A 109 5.80 -4.55 -0.11
CA LYS A 109 5.89 -4.92 1.31
C LYS A 109 7.32 -5.25 1.77
N LYS A 110 8.12 -5.91 0.92
CA LYS A 110 9.51 -6.24 1.23
C LYS A 110 10.40 -5.01 1.19
N GLU A 111 10.23 -4.16 0.17
CA GLU A 111 10.99 -2.92 0.00
C GLU A 111 10.80 -1.99 1.19
N ARG A 112 9.55 -1.77 1.64
CA ARG A 112 9.28 -0.97 2.84
C ARG A 112 9.96 -1.49 4.11
N LYS A 113 9.99 -2.82 4.31
CA LYS A 113 10.68 -3.42 5.48
C LYS A 113 12.19 -3.17 5.46
N ILE A 114 12.79 -3.09 4.27
CA ILE A 114 14.21 -2.78 4.11
C ILE A 114 14.45 -1.31 4.45
N GLU A 115 13.63 -0.41 3.91
CA GLU A 115 13.68 1.03 4.21
C GLU A 115 13.55 1.31 5.71
N GLU A 116 12.55 0.72 6.38
CA GLU A 116 12.35 0.85 7.83
C GLU A 116 13.59 0.38 8.63
N ARG A 117 14.29 -0.65 8.15
CA ARG A 117 15.51 -1.14 8.79
C ARG A 117 16.66 -0.14 8.62
N GLU A 118 16.84 0.39 7.43
CA GLU A 118 17.87 1.39 7.14
C GLU A 118 17.64 2.67 7.93
N GLU A 119 16.40 3.14 8.06
CA GLU A 119 16.05 4.30 8.88
C GLU A 119 16.38 4.08 10.35
N ARG A 120 16.05 2.90 10.91
CA ARG A 120 16.40 2.53 12.29
C ARG A 120 17.92 2.50 12.49
N GLU A 121 18.68 2.02 11.51
CA GLU A 121 20.14 2.00 11.57
C GLU A 121 20.75 3.41 11.50
N LYS A 122 20.21 4.29 10.65
CA LYS A 122 20.59 5.72 10.59
C LYS A 122 20.26 6.45 11.90
N ALA A 123 19.08 6.23 12.47
CA ALA A 123 18.68 6.79 13.76
C ALA A 123 19.63 6.37 14.89
N LYS A 124 19.99 5.08 14.97
CA LYS A 124 20.96 4.55 15.96
C LYS A 124 22.35 5.18 15.81
N LYS A 125 22.81 5.45 14.59
CA LYS A 125 24.10 6.13 14.35
C LYS A 125 24.05 7.59 14.82
N SER A 126 22.99 8.33 14.48
CA SER A 126 22.83 9.74 14.90
C SER A 126 22.71 9.93 16.42
N GLY A 127 22.07 8.99 17.13
CA GLY A 127 21.96 9.02 18.59
C GLY A 127 23.28 8.74 19.32
N ARG A 128 24.14 7.87 18.74
CA ARG A 128 25.48 7.58 19.30
C ARG A 128 26.45 8.76 19.18
N GLU A 129 26.29 9.58 18.14
CA GLU A 129 27.15 10.74 17.90
C GLU A 129 26.84 11.89 18.88
N ARG A 130 25.57 12.06 19.27
CA ARG A 130 25.14 13.07 20.26
C ARG A 130 25.56 12.75 21.72
N GLY A 131 25.87 11.49 22.03
CA GLY A 131 26.24 11.05 23.39
C GLY A 131 27.73 11.19 23.77
N ARG A 132 28.59 11.66 22.86
CA ARG A 132 30.06 11.71 23.08
C ARG A 132 30.61 13.09 23.48
N GLY A 133 29.76 14.02 23.92
CA GLY A 133 30.19 15.36 24.32
C GLY A 133 29.68 15.78 25.69
N ARG A 134 30.44 15.46 26.75
CA ARG A 134 30.63 16.25 28.00
C ARG A 134 31.20 15.37 29.12
N GLY A 135 32.49 15.06 29.02
CA GLY A 135 33.32 14.72 30.18
C GLY A 135 34.27 15.89 30.46
N ARG A 136 33.76 17.00 31.03
CA ARG A 136 34.60 18.10 31.52
C ARG A 136 34.88 17.86 33.00
N GLY A 137 36.17 17.60 33.30
CA GLY A 137 36.90 17.82 34.54
C GLY A 137 36.18 17.67 35.88
N ARG A 138 36.41 16.55 36.58
CA ARG A 138 36.38 16.55 38.06
C ARG A 138 37.68 17.18 38.55
N GLU A 139 37.65 18.46 38.85
CA GLU A 139 38.72 19.16 39.57
C GLU A 139 38.66 18.71 41.04
N ARG A 140 39.65 17.94 41.48
CA ARG A 140 39.81 17.52 42.89
C ARG A 140 40.42 18.70 43.66
N GLY A 141 39.58 19.48 44.33
CA GLY A 141 40.04 20.42 45.35
C GLY A 141 40.70 19.68 46.51
N ARG A 142 42.01 19.89 46.68
CA ARG A 142 42.74 19.53 47.91
C ARG A 142 42.38 20.55 48.98
N GLY A 143 41.73 20.11 50.05
CA GLY A 143 41.60 20.88 51.27
C GLY A 143 42.96 20.94 51.97
N SER A 144 43.51 22.15 52.12
CA SER A 144 44.56 22.47 53.06
C SER A 144 43.85 22.94 54.33
N GLY A 145 43.93 22.16 55.40
CA GLY A 145 43.48 22.56 56.72
C GLY A 145 44.69 23.00 57.52
N ASP A 146 44.76 24.29 57.80
CA ASP A 146 45.56 24.88 58.86
C ASP A 146 44.66 25.90 59.54
N GLU A 147 44.33 25.70 60.81
CA GLU A 147 44.10 26.80 61.75
C GLU A 147 44.19 26.28 63.20
N GLU A 148 44.91 27.08 63.98
CA GLU A 148 45.61 26.80 65.22
C GLU A 148 44.73 26.61 66.46
N ALA A 149 45.34 25.98 67.47
CA ALA A 149 44.89 25.90 68.84
C ALA A 149 44.89 27.27 69.56
N THR A 150 43.88 27.51 70.40
CA THR A 150 44.02 28.33 71.62
C THR A 150 42.85 28.10 72.57
N THR A 151 43.08 27.38 73.68
CA THR A 151 43.06 27.87 75.08
C THR A 151 43.34 26.71 76.01
#